data_AF-A0A7X9J6U5-F1
#
_entry.id   AF-A0A7X9J6U5-F1
#
_cell.length_a   1.000
_cell.length_b   1.000
_cell.length_c   1.000
_cell.angle_alpha   90.00
_cell.angle_beta   90.00
_cell.angle_gamma   90.00
#
_symmetry.space_group_name_H-M   'P 1'
#
loop_
_entity.id
_entity.type
_entity.pdbx_description
1 polymer ?
#
loop_
_entity_poly.entity_id
_entity_poly.type
_entity_poly.pdbx_seq_one_letter_code
_entity_poly.pdbx_strand_id
1 'polypeptide(L)'
;MIKDWITQKYIAYRGDAIGNEKSISDFARYLEVSQSLLSEWMAGKKKPGIKSIDKIAKKYPEIYDVMGLHQPSQDELLGLPKSLRTRLRAALAEMHAEYNARSLLLDDPEAEKIAIEILEKHGFKYTRTSNSGESFVIGSGIIVDSKQS
;
A
#
# COMPACT_ATOMS: atom_id res chain seq x y z
N MET A 1 -3.59 6.12 24.51
CA MET A 1 -3.69 6.91 23.25
C MET A 1 -2.33 6.94 22.56
N ILE A 2 -2.23 7.32 21.28
CA ILE A 2 -0.95 7.34 20.53
C ILE A 2 0.17 8.12 21.23
N LYS A 3 -0.19 9.22 21.91
CA LYS A 3 0.70 10.00 22.78
C LYS A 3 1.43 9.13 23.81
N ASP A 4 0.66 8.31 24.53
CA ASP A 4 1.18 7.47 25.62
C ASP A 4 2.08 6.38 25.05
N TRP A 5 1.69 5.80 23.90
CA TRP A 5 2.48 4.80 23.20
C TRP A 5 3.83 5.37 22.73
N ILE A 6 3.86 6.55 22.10
CA ILE A 6 5.11 7.20 21.68
C ILE A 6 6.00 7.51 22.89
N THR A 7 5.38 7.98 23.98
CA THR A 7 6.10 8.28 25.23
C THR A 7 6.72 7.02 25.83
N GLN A 8 5.99 5.90 25.86
CA GLN A 8 6.51 4.60 26.30
C GLN A 8 7.68 4.13 25.42
N LYS A 9 7.57 4.27 24.09
CA LYS A 9 8.67 3.91 23.17
C LYS A 9 9.90 4.78 23.36
N TYR A 10 9.72 6.07 23.67
CA TYR A 10 10.84 6.95 24.03
C TYR A 10 11.54 6.52 25.33
N ILE A 11 10.76 6.19 26.37
CA ILE A 11 11.30 5.68 27.64
C ILE A 11 12.08 4.39 27.42
N ALA A 12 11.52 3.45 26.66
CA ALA A 12 12.18 2.20 26.31
C ALA A 12 13.47 2.42 25.47
N TYR A 13 13.42 3.35 24.51
CA TYR A 13 14.57 3.71 23.68
C TYR A 13 15.73 4.34 24.48
N ARG A 14 15.39 5.18 25.48
CA ARG A 14 16.36 5.74 26.43
C ARG A 14 17.07 4.64 27.21
N GLY A 15 16.34 3.61 27.63
CA GLY A 15 16.84 2.52 28.48
C GLY A 15 17.28 3.01 29.86
N ASP A 16 17.73 2.07 30.71
CA ASP A 16 18.40 2.34 31.99
C ASP A 16 19.85 2.80 31.74
N ALA A 17 20.02 3.82 30.89
CA ALA A 17 21.34 4.35 30.58
C ALA A 17 21.88 5.13 31.78
N ILE A 18 22.51 4.40 32.71
CA ILE A 18 23.41 4.95 33.72
C ILE A 18 24.54 5.65 32.96
N GLY A 19 24.43 6.97 32.80
CA GLY A 19 25.50 7.83 32.30
C GLY A 19 25.39 8.33 30.84
N ASN A 20 24.36 8.00 30.07
CA ASN A 20 24.14 8.59 28.74
C ASN A 20 22.65 8.85 28.48
N GLU A 21 22.18 10.06 28.82
CA GLU A 21 20.79 10.46 28.55
C GLU A 21 20.58 10.64 27.04
N LYS A 22 20.04 9.62 26.37
CA LYS A 22 19.56 9.77 24.99
C LYS A 22 18.44 10.80 24.96
N SER A 23 18.63 11.86 24.18
CA SER A 23 17.70 12.99 24.13
C SER A 23 16.48 12.71 23.25
N ILE A 24 15.43 13.55 23.38
CA ILE A 24 14.29 13.54 22.46
C ILE A 24 14.75 13.79 21.01
N SER A 25 15.76 14.64 20.82
CA SER A 25 16.34 14.94 19.50
C SER A 25 16.96 13.69 18.86
N ASP A 26 17.64 12.86 19.66
CA ASP A 26 18.22 11.61 19.17
C ASP A 26 17.14 10.59 18.83
N PHE A 27 16.06 10.54 19.61
CA PHE A 27 14.93 9.66 19.30
C PHE A 27 14.18 10.11 18.04
N ALA A 28 14.01 11.43 17.85
CA ALA A 28 13.44 11.98 16.61
C ALA A 28 14.29 11.60 15.39
N ARG A 29 15.63 11.71 15.52
CA ARG A 29 16.57 11.29 14.47
C ARG A 29 16.48 9.79 14.20
N TYR A 30 16.37 8.96 15.25
CA TYR A 30 16.20 7.51 15.13
C TYR A 30 14.92 7.12 14.36
N LEU A 31 13.86 7.90 14.53
CA LEU A 31 12.58 7.74 13.84
C LEU A 31 12.51 8.46 12.47
N GLU A 32 13.57 9.15 12.06
CA GLU A 32 13.62 9.94 10.82
C GLU A 32 12.56 11.07 10.74
N VAL A 33 12.19 11.65 11.88
CA VAL A 33 11.21 12.74 12.01
C VAL A 33 11.85 13.98 12.64
N SER A 34 11.22 15.16 12.51
CA SER A 34 11.72 16.36 13.18
C SER A 34 11.41 16.32 14.68
N GLN A 35 12.31 16.87 15.50
CA GLN A 35 12.12 16.95 16.95
C GLN A 35 10.84 17.70 17.34
N SER A 36 10.54 18.81 16.66
CA SER A 36 9.32 19.59 16.93
C SER A 36 8.06 18.73 16.74
N LEU A 37 8.01 17.97 15.64
CA LEU A 37 6.87 17.12 15.32
C LEU A 37 6.71 15.98 16.33
N LEU A 38 7.81 15.35 16.74
CA LEU A 38 7.80 14.34 17.80
C LEU A 38 7.29 14.92 19.13
N SER A 39 7.75 16.12 19.50
CA SER A 39 7.29 16.82 20.71
C SER A 39 5.79 17.12 20.67
N GLU A 40 5.24 17.53 19.53
CA GLU A 40 3.79 17.73 19.36
C GLU A 40 3.00 16.43 19.55
N TRP A 41 3.53 15.30 19.07
CA TRP A 41 2.90 13.99 19.26
C TRP A 41 2.94 13.51 20.70
N MET A 42 4.10 13.67 21.37
CA MET A 42 4.26 13.36 22.79
C MET A 42 3.45 14.27 23.70
N ALA A 43 3.14 15.50 23.26
CA ALA A 43 2.21 16.39 23.96
C ALA A 43 0.73 16.03 23.69
N GLY A 44 0.45 15.22 22.66
CA GLY A 44 -0.90 14.94 22.19
C GLY A 44 -1.55 16.08 21.42
N LYS A 45 -0.78 17.10 21.02
CA LYS A 45 -1.26 18.25 20.23
C LYS A 45 -1.56 17.87 18.78
N LYS A 46 -0.87 16.84 18.27
CA LYS A 46 -0.99 16.38 16.89
C LYS A 46 -0.86 14.85 16.83
N LYS A 47 -1.47 14.24 15.82
CA LYS A 47 -1.26 12.81 15.49
C LYS A 47 -0.25 12.67 14.34
N PRO A 48 0.51 11.56 14.27
CA PRO A 48 1.32 11.26 13.10
C PRO A 48 0.45 11.13 11.85
N GLY A 49 0.87 11.77 10.75
CA GLY A 49 0.26 11.55 9.43
C GLY A 49 0.89 10.35 8.71
N ILE A 50 0.28 9.90 7.61
CA ILE A 50 0.68 8.68 6.86
C ILE A 50 2.20 8.63 6.60
N LYS A 51 2.78 9.68 6.02
CA LYS A 51 4.24 9.75 5.75
C LYS A 51 5.12 9.59 6.99
N SER A 52 4.62 10.01 8.15
CA SER A 52 5.33 9.85 9.43
C SER A 52 5.15 8.46 10.00
N ILE A 53 3.95 7.88 9.85
CA ILE A 53 3.64 6.51 10.26
C ILE A 53 4.54 5.53 9.51
N ASP A 54 4.73 5.71 8.20
CA ASP A 54 5.61 4.84 7.41
C ASP A 54 7.06 4.87 7.91
N LYS A 55 7.56 6.05 8.31
CA LYS A 55 8.91 6.19 8.90
C LYS A 55 9.01 5.51 10.26
N ILE A 56 8.02 5.73 11.12
CA ILE A 56 7.95 5.09 12.45
C ILE A 56 7.86 3.57 12.29
N ALA A 57 7.07 3.08 11.34
CA ALA A 57 6.83 1.67 11.07
C ALA A 57 8.10 0.91 10.68
N LYS A 58 9.11 1.58 10.10
CA LYS A 58 10.43 0.97 9.84
C LYS A 58 11.11 0.47 11.13
N LYS A 59 10.80 1.08 12.28
CA LYS A 59 11.35 0.71 13.59
C LYS A 59 10.31 0.00 14.48
N TYR A 60 9.05 0.41 14.36
CA TYR A 60 7.94 -0.02 15.19
C TYR A 60 6.69 -0.31 14.33
N PRO A 61 6.61 -1.48 13.67
CA PRO A 61 5.48 -1.84 12.80
C PRO A 61 4.12 -1.80 13.50
N GLU A 62 4.08 -2.04 14.81
CA GLU A 62 2.87 -2.02 15.64
C GLU A 62 2.20 -0.63 15.72
N ILE A 63 2.83 0.43 15.19
CA ILE A 63 2.22 1.76 15.06
C ILE A 63 0.90 1.73 14.28
N TYR A 64 0.76 0.84 13.29
CA TYR A 64 -0.47 0.71 12.50
C TYR A 64 -1.63 0.25 13.38
N ASP A 65 -1.41 -0.75 14.24
CA ASP A 65 -2.42 -1.25 15.18
C ASP A 65 -2.86 -0.16 16.17
N VAL A 66 -1.90 0.60 16.71
CA VAL A 66 -2.16 1.70 17.64
C VAL A 66 -2.99 2.82 16.99
N MET A 67 -2.81 3.02 15.68
CA MET A 67 -3.54 4.01 14.89
C MET A 67 -4.85 3.45 14.31
N GLY A 68 -5.14 2.16 14.49
CA GLY A 68 -6.29 1.48 13.87
C GLY A 68 -6.22 1.45 12.34
N LEU A 69 -5.01 1.51 11.79
CA LEU A 69 -4.75 1.49 10.35
C LEU A 69 -4.41 0.07 9.92
N HIS A 70 -4.79 -0.28 8.70
CA HIS A 70 -4.31 -1.51 8.10
C HIS A 70 -2.80 -1.34 7.83
N GLN A 71 -1.97 -2.17 8.45
CA GLN A 71 -0.57 -2.27 8.05
C GLN A 71 -0.56 -2.62 6.56
N PRO A 72 0.16 -1.90 5.69
CA PRO A 72 0.40 -2.36 4.34
C PRO A 72 1.15 -3.68 4.49
N SER A 73 0.41 -4.79 4.41
CA SER A 73 1.00 -6.10 4.56
C SER A 73 2.07 -6.22 3.48
N GLN A 74 3.24 -6.76 3.82
CA GLN A 74 4.32 -7.00 2.85
C GLN A 74 3.87 -7.88 1.65
N ASP A 75 2.64 -8.39 1.71
CA ASP A 75 1.97 -9.12 0.66
C ASP A 75 0.46 -8.88 0.76
N GLU A 76 -0.04 -7.78 0.18
CA GLU A 76 -1.48 -7.45 0.07
C GLU A 76 -2.31 -8.59 -0.57
N LEU A 77 -1.63 -9.59 -1.15
CA LEU A 77 -2.18 -10.76 -1.79
C LEU A 77 -2.29 -11.98 -0.86
N LEU A 78 -1.99 -11.86 0.44
CA LEU A 78 -2.11 -12.97 1.41
C LEU A 78 -3.53 -13.51 1.51
N GLY A 79 -4.55 -12.66 1.35
CA GLY A 79 -5.95 -13.05 1.31
C GLY A 79 -6.36 -13.81 0.04
N LEU A 80 -5.49 -13.84 -0.98
CA LEU A 80 -5.75 -14.56 -2.22
C LEU A 80 -5.23 -16.01 -2.15
N PRO A 81 -5.93 -16.96 -2.81
CA PRO A 81 -5.42 -18.31 -3.01
C PRO A 81 -4.00 -18.29 -3.59
N LYS A 82 -3.15 -19.22 -3.18
CA LYS A 82 -1.73 -19.28 -3.59
C LYS A 82 -1.56 -19.17 -5.11
N SER A 83 -2.39 -19.88 -5.88
CA SER A 83 -2.35 -19.85 -7.35
C SER A 83 -2.70 -18.50 -7.95
N LEU A 84 -3.63 -17.75 -7.34
CA LEU A 84 -4.00 -16.41 -7.78
C LEU A 84 -2.91 -15.40 -7.43
N ARG A 85 -2.35 -15.50 -6.22
CA ARG A 85 -1.23 -14.68 -5.76
C ARG A 85 0.01 -14.83 -6.64
N THR A 86 0.39 -16.05 -6.99
CA THR A 86 1.54 -16.30 -7.88
C THR A 86 1.33 -15.64 -9.25
N ARG A 87 0.15 -15.81 -9.86
CA ARG A 87 -0.14 -15.23 -11.18
C ARG A 87 -0.22 -13.71 -11.15
N LEU A 88 -0.85 -13.13 -10.13
CA LEU A 88 -0.95 -11.68 -10.00
C LEU A 88 0.41 -11.03 -9.76
N ARG A 89 1.28 -11.65 -8.94
CA ARG A 89 2.66 -11.17 -8.77
C ARG A 89 3.45 -11.20 -10.06
N ALA A 90 3.33 -12.30 -10.82
CA ALA A 90 4.02 -12.43 -12.09
C ALA A 90 3.54 -11.34 -13.08
N ALA A 91 2.23 -11.09 -13.14
CA ALA A 91 1.65 -10.02 -13.95
C ALA A 91 2.16 -8.64 -13.53
N LEU A 92 2.12 -8.31 -12.24
CA LEU A 92 2.58 -7.00 -11.74
C LEU A 92 4.08 -6.78 -12.00
N ALA A 93 4.90 -7.82 -11.82
CA ALA A 93 6.32 -7.74 -12.11
C ALA A 93 6.59 -7.49 -13.61
N GLU A 94 5.84 -8.15 -14.50
CA GLU A 94 5.94 -7.96 -15.94
C GLU A 94 5.46 -6.56 -16.36
N MET A 95 4.36 -6.06 -15.80
CA MET A 95 3.89 -4.69 -16.02
C MET A 95 4.94 -3.66 -15.63
N HIS A 96 5.55 -3.79 -14.45
CA HIS A 96 6.61 -2.89 -14.01
C HIS A 96 7.83 -2.93 -14.92
N ALA A 97 8.22 -4.11 -15.41
CA ALA A 97 9.31 -4.24 -16.35
C ALA A 97 9.01 -3.50 -17.66
N GLU A 98 7.79 -3.67 -18.20
CA GLU A 98 7.39 -3.04 -19.46
C GLU A 98 7.24 -1.52 -19.34
N TYR A 99 6.66 -1.04 -18.24
CA TYR A 99 6.52 0.40 -17.98
C TYR A 99 7.89 1.07 -17.85
N ASN A 100 8.84 0.44 -17.16
CA ASN A 100 10.19 0.96 -17.05
C ASN A 100 10.93 0.93 -18.39
N ALA A 101 10.77 -0.13 -19.20
CA ALA A 101 11.39 -0.25 -20.51
C ALA A 101 10.90 0.84 -21.48
N ARG A 102 9.61 1.21 -21.39
CA ARG A 102 8.97 2.19 -22.27
C ARG A 102 8.85 3.60 -21.66
N SER A 103 9.30 3.78 -20.42
CA SER A 103 9.15 5.04 -19.65
C SER A 103 7.70 5.55 -19.60
N LEU A 104 6.73 4.62 -19.51
CA LEU A 104 5.32 4.94 -19.51
C LEU A 104 4.90 5.52 -18.16
N LEU A 105 4.03 6.52 -18.21
CA LEU A 105 3.34 7.04 -17.03
C LEU A 105 2.09 6.20 -16.75
N LEU A 106 1.70 6.10 -15.48
CA LEU A 106 0.57 5.29 -15.02
C LEU A 106 -0.77 5.68 -15.67
N ASP A 107 -0.91 6.95 -16.08
CA ASP A 107 -2.14 7.49 -16.67
C ASP A 107 -2.13 7.47 -18.22
N ASP A 108 -1.13 6.84 -18.84
CA ASP A 108 -1.04 6.73 -20.29
C ASP A 108 -2.06 5.69 -20.82
N PRO A 109 -2.89 6.02 -21.83
CA PRO A 109 -3.74 5.04 -22.50
C PRO A 109 -2.97 3.80 -23.01
N GLU A 110 -1.70 3.97 -23.38
CA GLU A 110 -0.83 2.86 -23.76
C GLU A 110 -0.50 1.95 -22.57
N ALA A 111 -0.34 2.51 -21.37
CA ALA A 111 -0.11 1.74 -20.15
C ALA A 111 -1.34 0.89 -19.80
N GLU A 112 -2.56 1.42 -19.96
CA GLU A 112 -3.80 0.64 -19.74
C GLU A 112 -3.87 -0.57 -20.69
N LYS A 113 -3.56 -0.38 -21.97
CA LYS A 113 -3.55 -1.46 -22.96
C LYS A 113 -2.55 -2.56 -22.59
N ILE A 114 -1.32 -2.17 -22.24
CA ILE A 114 -0.26 -3.11 -21.82
C ILE A 114 -0.65 -3.85 -20.54
N ALA A 115 -1.26 -3.16 -19.57
CA ALA A 115 -1.77 -3.78 -18.36
C ALA A 115 -2.78 -4.89 -18.68
N ILE A 116 -3.74 -4.61 -19.56
CA ILE A 116 -4.77 -5.57 -19.98
C ILE A 116 -4.12 -6.79 -20.65
N GLU A 117 -3.22 -6.58 -21.62
CA GLU A 117 -2.53 -7.66 -22.33
C GLU A 117 -1.73 -8.58 -21.37
N ILE A 118 -0.99 -7.99 -20.43
CA ILE A 118 -0.22 -8.74 -19.44
C ILE A 118 -1.16 -9.49 -18.48
N LEU A 119 -2.20 -8.85 -17.98
CA LEU A 119 -3.17 -9.50 -17.09
C LEU A 119 -3.87 -10.68 -17.80
N GLU A 120 -4.24 -10.53 -19.06
CA GLU A 120 -4.81 -11.61 -19.88
C GLU A 120 -3.84 -12.78 -20.07
N LYS A 121 -2.57 -12.49 -20.33
CA LYS A 121 -1.50 -13.51 -20.41
C LYS A 121 -1.37 -14.33 -19.13
N HIS A 122 -1.59 -13.71 -17.96
CA HIS A 122 -1.59 -14.40 -16.66
C HIS A 122 -2.96 -14.99 -16.27
N GLY A 123 -3.94 -14.97 -17.18
CA GLY A 123 -5.23 -15.63 -17.04
C GLY A 123 -6.28 -14.82 -16.29
N PHE A 124 -6.11 -13.51 -16.20
CA PHE A 124 -7.16 -12.58 -15.76
C PHE A 124 -8.00 -12.15 -16.95
N LYS A 125 -9.27 -11.79 -16.73
CA LYS A 125 -10.12 -11.23 -17.78
C LYS A 125 -10.46 -9.81 -17.41
N TYR A 126 -10.19 -8.88 -18.32
CA TYR A 126 -10.66 -7.50 -18.19
C TYR A 126 -12.07 -7.40 -18.77
N THR A 127 -12.97 -6.71 -18.08
CA THR A 127 -14.30 -6.42 -18.59
C THR A 127 -14.63 -4.99 -18.22
N ARG A 128 -14.77 -4.13 -19.23
CA ARG A 128 -15.18 -2.74 -19.02
C ARG A 128 -16.69 -2.69 -18.83
N THR A 129 -17.14 -2.57 -17.60
CA THR A 129 -18.55 -2.30 -17.31
C THR A 129 -18.79 -0.79 -17.39
N SER A 130 -19.30 -0.31 -18.52
CA SER A 130 -19.92 1.02 -18.59
C SER A 130 -21.24 0.94 -17.83
N ASN A 131 -21.44 1.80 -16.84
CA ASN A 131 -22.69 1.90 -16.09
C ASN A 131 -23.79 2.63 -16.90
N SER A 132 -23.96 2.19 -18.14
CA SER A 132 -24.95 2.60 -19.13
C SER A 132 -25.42 1.31 -19.77
N GLY A 133 -26.68 0.95 -19.52
CA GLY A 133 -27.26 -0.38 -19.74
C GLY A 133 -27.34 -0.88 -21.18
N GLU A 134 -26.21 -0.96 -21.89
CA GLU A 134 -26.08 -1.63 -23.18
C GLU A 134 -24.78 -2.44 -23.20
N SER A 135 -24.94 -3.75 -23.11
CA SER A 135 -23.87 -4.72 -23.25
C SER A 135 -23.43 -4.79 -24.72
N PHE A 136 -22.21 -4.37 -25.04
CA PHE A 136 -21.61 -4.59 -26.34
C PHE A 136 -20.55 -5.70 -26.26
N VAL A 137 -20.81 -6.81 -26.95
CA VAL A 137 -19.89 -7.96 -27.07
C VAL A 137 -19.05 -7.78 -28.33
N ILE A 138 -17.74 -7.63 -28.20
CA ILE A 138 -16.80 -7.72 -29.33
C ILE A 138 -15.94 -8.97 -29.14
N GLY A 139 -16.17 -9.98 -29.99
CA GLY A 139 -15.20 -11.05 -30.23
C GLY A 139 -15.65 -12.47 -29.88
N SER A 140 -16.22 -13.14 -30.88
CA SER A 140 -16.21 -14.59 -31.14
C SER A 140 -16.58 -15.54 -29.99
N GLY A 141 -17.87 -15.61 -29.67
CA GLY A 141 -18.44 -16.69 -28.89
C GLY A 141 -19.95 -16.55 -28.80
N ILE A 142 -20.65 -17.14 -29.78
CA ILE A 142 -22.08 -17.50 -29.83
C ILE A 142 -22.93 -16.94 -28.66
N ILE A 143 -23.88 -16.05 -28.95
CA ILE A 143 -25.07 -15.90 -28.13
C ILE A 143 -26.28 -16.26 -28.99
N VAL A 144 -26.93 -17.34 -28.57
CA VAL A 144 -28.10 -17.95 -29.21
C VAL A 144 -29.30 -17.03 -28.99
N ASP A 145 -30.06 -16.85 -30.06
CA ASP A 145 -31.32 -16.13 -30.14
C ASP A 145 -32.35 -16.64 -29.11
N SER A 146 -33.18 -15.75 -28.58
CA SER A 146 -34.44 -16.13 -27.96
C SER A 146 -35.52 -15.11 -28.33
N LYS A 147 -36.18 -15.40 -29.46
CA LYS A 147 -37.54 -14.97 -29.73
C LYS A 147 -38.46 -15.25 -28.54
N GLN A 148 -39.28 -14.28 -28.18
CA GLN A 148 -40.65 -14.40 -27.66
C GLN A 148 -41.21 -12.97 -27.52
N SER A 149 -42.41 -12.59 -27.93
CA SER A 149 -43.43 -13.15 -28.83
C SER A 149 -44.32 -11.98 -29.27
#